data_AF-A0A4S4L8K4-F1
#
_entry.id   AF-A0A4S4L8K4-F1
#
_cell.length_a   1.000
_cell.length_b   1.000
_cell.length_c   1.000
_cell.angle_alpha   90.00
_cell.angle_beta   90.00
_cell.angle_gamma   90.00
#
_symmetry.space_group_name_H-M   'P 1'
#
loop_
_entity.id
_entity.type
_entity.pdbx_description
1 polymer ?
#
loop_
_entity_poly.entity_id
_entity_poly.type
_entity_poly.pdbx_seq_one_letter_code
_entity_poly.pdbx_strand_id
1 'polypeptide(L)'
;MTALESCHARALNRTLVDEFFDILEDVCTTYDVKSQNIYNMDEKGIQLGIGKRTFVLVNRDQKIVHQVEDRNRELMTVLETVCADRSALAPMVIFKGKTRNLQWGRQNPCDASIGFSENGWTDMELGSQFLAHHFEPLTRAKLESDDEWRMIILDGHNLHCTYCFCLFAEKHRILPICLPPHTTHRLQPCDVGVFGPLASAWKKEVTLTSQHYVRITKENLLLHYHSARQKAFTNTIISGAFLKTGIWPRDRSIIEESAFAPALNMTTQAALPLSISRPALGGDTAEAGPSQCTPSGDPYQTVPPTLPYTSSQSAYRRAYEDLHMFAKAAKKQMEGDYAAKKLMEAENEPAVVEKVERAAERAQRKAEAEAEKARKKAEANAERTRKKVEMEAEKARKKVEMEAEKARKKAEMEVEKARKKVEADEARMQRDSEEAVCAEGAGDHVSKASKPRPRRRVLAK
;
A
#
# COMPACT_ATOMS: atom_id res chain seq x y z
N MET A 1 -23.33 -9.45 -9.91
CA MET A 1 -22.22 -9.65 -10.85
C MET A 1 -21.58 -8.31 -11.15
N THR A 2 -20.31 -8.16 -10.82
CA THR A 2 -19.52 -6.99 -11.20
C THR A 2 -19.20 -7.03 -12.70
N ALA A 3 -18.84 -5.88 -13.31
CA ALA A 3 -18.45 -5.82 -14.71
C ALA A 3 -17.26 -6.75 -15.05
N LEU A 4 -16.36 -6.95 -14.09
CA LEU A 4 -15.21 -7.84 -14.20
C LEU A 4 -15.62 -9.33 -14.19
N GLU A 5 -16.54 -9.73 -13.30
CA GLU A 5 -17.11 -11.08 -13.27
C GLU A 5 -17.84 -11.42 -14.58
N SER A 6 -18.50 -10.43 -15.19
CA SER A 6 -19.15 -10.58 -16.50
C SER A 6 -18.15 -10.69 -17.66
N CYS A 7 -17.02 -9.96 -17.63
CA CYS A 7 -15.92 -10.15 -18.59
C CYS A 7 -15.27 -11.54 -18.48
N HIS A 8 -15.01 -12.02 -17.25
CA HIS A 8 -14.37 -13.31 -17.02
C HIS A 8 -15.26 -14.49 -17.42
N ALA A 9 -16.55 -14.40 -17.12
CA ALA A 9 -17.53 -15.41 -17.53
C ALA A 9 -17.65 -15.52 -19.07
N ARG A 10 -17.50 -14.41 -19.80
CA ARG A 10 -17.59 -14.36 -21.27
C ARG A 10 -16.35 -14.89 -22.00
N ALA A 11 -15.19 -14.92 -21.34
CA ALA A 11 -13.91 -15.27 -21.94
C ALA A 11 -13.47 -16.72 -21.67
N LEU A 12 -14.13 -17.42 -20.73
CA LEU A 12 -13.92 -18.85 -20.48
C LEU A 12 -14.53 -19.67 -21.63
N ASN A 13 -13.71 -20.02 -22.62
CA ASN A 13 -14.10 -20.84 -23.76
C ASN A 13 -13.54 -22.27 -23.60
N ARG A 14 -14.37 -23.27 -23.92
CA ARG A 14 -14.01 -24.69 -23.93
C ARG A 14 -12.73 -24.97 -24.71
N THR A 15 -12.58 -24.40 -25.92
CA THR A 15 -11.40 -24.60 -26.76
C THR A 15 -10.12 -24.15 -26.07
N LEU A 16 -10.14 -22.99 -25.41
CA LEU A 16 -8.95 -22.45 -24.71
C LEU A 16 -8.57 -23.29 -23.50
N VAL A 17 -9.58 -23.80 -22.78
CA VAL A 17 -9.37 -24.69 -21.63
C VAL A 17 -8.83 -26.03 -22.09
N ASP A 18 -9.40 -26.62 -23.14
CA ASP A 18 -8.93 -27.89 -23.69
C ASP A 18 -7.49 -27.77 -24.22
N GLU A 19 -7.18 -26.71 -24.95
CA GLU A 19 -5.82 -26.43 -25.45
C GLU A 19 -4.81 -26.25 -24.31
N PHE A 20 -5.20 -25.56 -23.23
CA PHE A 20 -4.37 -25.44 -22.03
C PHE A 20 -4.07 -26.79 -21.40
N PHE A 21 -5.07 -27.65 -21.27
CA PHE A 21 -4.88 -28.99 -20.72
C PHE A 21 -4.06 -29.90 -21.63
N ASP A 22 -4.21 -29.76 -22.96
CA ASP A 22 -3.38 -30.47 -23.94
C ASP A 22 -1.90 -30.07 -23.77
N ILE A 23 -1.60 -28.77 -23.67
CA ILE A 23 -0.24 -28.26 -23.43
C ILE A 23 0.30 -28.74 -22.08
N LEU A 24 -0.52 -28.65 -21.02
CA LEU A 24 -0.13 -29.07 -19.68
C LEU A 24 0.23 -30.56 -19.65
N GLU A 25 -0.57 -31.40 -20.31
CA GLU A 25 -0.34 -32.84 -20.39
C GLU A 25 0.90 -33.18 -21.21
N ASP A 26 1.07 -32.53 -22.38
CA ASP A 26 2.24 -32.71 -23.25
C ASP A 26 3.55 -32.33 -22.54
N VAL A 27 3.58 -31.16 -21.88
CA VAL A 27 4.76 -30.68 -21.16
C VAL A 27 5.06 -31.56 -19.94
N CYS A 28 4.04 -31.91 -19.15
CA CYS A 28 4.25 -32.82 -18.01
C CYS A 28 4.80 -34.18 -18.46
N THR A 29 4.34 -34.70 -19.59
CA THR A 29 4.77 -36.00 -20.13
C THR A 29 6.18 -35.93 -20.73
N THR A 30 6.45 -34.90 -21.53
CA THR A 30 7.73 -34.72 -22.23
C THR A 30 8.89 -34.51 -21.26
N TYR A 31 8.66 -33.78 -20.17
CA TYR A 31 9.70 -33.41 -19.20
C TYR A 31 9.64 -34.22 -17.89
N ASP A 32 8.77 -35.23 -17.80
CA ASP A 32 8.53 -36.05 -16.60
C ASP A 32 8.35 -35.20 -15.33
N VAL A 33 7.49 -34.18 -15.40
CA VAL A 33 7.31 -33.25 -14.29
C VAL A 33 6.50 -33.90 -13.18
N LYS A 34 7.19 -34.28 -12.10
CA LYS A 34 6.60 -34.82 -10.87
C LYS A 34 5.69 -33.81 -10.18
N SER A 35 4.70 -34.31 -9.43
CA SER A 35 3.76 -33.47 -8.67
C SER A 35 4.42 -32.48 -7.70
N GLN A 36 5.48 -32.90 -7.02
CA GLN A 36 6.29 -32.06 -6.14
C GLN A 36 7.04 -30.93 -6.83
N ASN A 37 7.04 -30.94 -8.17
CA ASN A 37 7.68 -29.96 -9.03
C ASN A 37 6.67 -29.14 -9.86
N ILE A 38 5.36 -29.26 -9.60
CA ILE A 38 4.30 -28.45 -10.24
C ILE A 38 3.86 -27.37 -9.25
N TYR A 39 4.18 -26.12 -9.58
CA TYR A 39 3.89 -24.97 -8.75
C TYR A 39 2.87 -24.05 -9.41
N ASN A 40 2.04 -23.45 -8.58
CA ASN A 40 1.19 -22.34 -8.95
C ASN A 40 1.58 -21.11 -8.15
N MET A 41 1.81 -19.98 -8.81
CA MET A 41 2.14 -18.72 -8.16
C MET A 41 1.15 -17.63 -8.54
N ASP A 42 0.80 -16.81 -7.56
CA ASP A 42 -0.08 -15.66 -7.79
C ASP A 42 0.17 -14.52 -6.80
N GLU A 43 -0.32 -13.32 -7.17
CA GLU A 43 -0.20 -12.10 -6.38
C GLU A 43 -1.47 -11.83 -5.55
N LYS A 44 -1.30 -11.54 -4.26
CA LYS A 44 -2.37 -11.07 -3.37
C LYS A 44 -2.01 -9.74 -2.73
N GLY A 45 -2.85 -8.73 -2.96
CA GLY A 45 -2.87 -7.53 -2.12
C GLY A 45 -3.52 -7.78 -0.75
N ILE A 46 -2.84 -7.38 0.33
CA ILE A 46 -3.34 -7.38 1.72
C ILE A 46 -3.36 -5.96 2.29
N GLN A 47 -4.48 -5.56 2.90
CA GLN A 47 -4.65 -4.23 3.50
C GLN A 47 -4.43 -4.29 5.01
N LEU A 48 -3.63 -3.36 5.55
CA LEU A 48 -3.15 -3.43 6.94
C LEU A 48 -4.24 -3.24 8.00
N GLY A 49 -5.22 -2.37 7.76
CA GLY A 49 -6.15 -1.89 8.80
C GLY A 49 -7.62 -2.14 8.51
N ILE A 50 -7.95 -2.99 7.53
CA ILE A 50 -9.34 -3.35 7.21
C ILE A 50 -9.63 -4.76 7.69
N GLY A 51 -10.36 -4.85 8.81
CA GLY A 51 -10.76 -6.11 9.43
C GLY A 51 -12.01 -6.74 8.82
N LYS A 52 -12.56 -7.74 9.51
CA LYS A 52 -13.82 -8.39 9.13
C LYS A 52 -15.01 -7.51 9.52
N ARG A 53 -16.02 -7.46 8.64
CA ARG A 53 -17.34 -6.91 8.99
C ARG A 53 -17.92 -7.67 10.18
N THR A 54 -18.23 -6.96 11.26
CA THR A 54 -18.79 -7.52 12.48
C THR A 54 -20.27 -7.18 12.58
N PHE A 55 -21.08 -8.16 12.96
CA PHE A 55 -22.48 -7.94 13.36
C PHE A 55 -22.53 -8.01 14.88
N VAL A 56 -23.12 -7.00 15.52
CA VAL A 56 -23.23 -6.93 16.98
C VAL A 56 -24.70 -6.92 17.35
N LEU A 57 -25.11 -7.91 18.15
CA LEU A 57 -26.40 -7.90 18.82
C LEU A 57 -26.27 -7.08 20.10
N VAL A 58 -27.06 -6.02 20.21
CA VAL A 58 -27.08 -5.15 21.37
C VAL A 58 -28.47 -5.05 21.95
N ASN A 59 -28.56 -4.83 23.26
CA ASN A 59 -29.83 -4.58 23.91
C ASN A 59 -30.52 -3.37 23.27
N ARG A 60 -31.85 -3.39 23.18
CA ARG A 60 -32.65 -2.32 22.55
C ARG A 60 -32.30 -0.93 23.07
N ASP A 61 -31.95 -0.83 24.35
CA ASP A 61 -31.65 0.43 25.04
C ASP A 61 -30.18 0.87 24.93
N GLN A 62 -29.29 0.02 24.40
CA GLN A 62 -27.89 0.35 24.23
C GLN A 62 -27.69 1.19 22.97
N LYS A 63 -27.58 2.51 23.19
CA LYS A 63 -27.49 3.51 22.11
C LYS A 63 -26.12 3.61 21.44
N ILE A 64 -25.05 3.19 22.12
CA ILE A 64 -23.67 3.34 21.65
C ILE A 64 -22.97 1.99 21.63
N VAL A 65 -22.41 1.66 20.46
CA VAL A 65 -21.60 0.47 20.21
C VAL A 65 -20.30 0.94 19.61
N HIS A 66 -19.17 0.60 20.25
CA HIS A 66 -17.86 0.96 19.76
C HIS A 66 -17.23 -0.22 19.01
N GLN A 67 -16.71 0.05 17.81
CA GLN A 67 -15.85 -0.86 17.07
C GLN A 67 -14.54 -0.12 16.79
N VAL A 68 -13.42 -0.70 17.23
CA VAL A 68 -12.08 -0.15 17.00
C VAL A 68 -11.53 -0.77 15.72
N GLU A 69 -11.17 0.08 14.76
CA GLU A 69 -10.49 -0.30 13.51
C GLU A 69 -9.39 0.73 13.23
N ASP A 70 -8.19 0.26 12.86
CA ASP A 70 -7.08 1.15 12.46
C ASP A 70 -7.39 1.91 11.14
N ARG A 71 -8.24 1.33 10.28
CA ARG A 71 -8.65 1.87 8.96
C ARG A 71 -7.51 2.18 7.99
N ASN A 72 -6.28 1.76 8.30
CA ASN A 72 -5.16 1.88 7.37
C ASN A 72 -5.43 1.07 6.09
N ARG A 73 -5.50 1.78 4.96
CA ARG A 73 -5.77 1.18 3.65
C ARG A 73 -4.52 0.91 2.84
N GLU A 74 -3.34 1.10 3.44
CA GLU A 74 -2.10 0.74 2.78
C GLU A 74 -2.13 -0.74 2.37
N LEU A 75 -1.88 -0.97 1.08
CA LEU A 75 -1.89 -2.26 0.44
C LEU A 75 -0.45 -2.75 0.33
N MET A 76 -0.17 -3.93 0.86
CA MET A 76 1.07 -4.66 0.63
C MET A 76 0.79 -5.79 -0.34
N THR A 77 1.73 -6.05 -1.22
CA THR A 77 1.65 -7.14 -2.17
C THR A 77 2.39 -8.35 -1.63
N VAL A 78 1.76 -9.53 -1.70
CA VAL A 78 2.38 -10.80 -1.36
C VAL A 78 2.29 -11.75 -2.54
N LEU A 79 3.42 -12.33 -2.93
CA LEU A 79 3.51 -13.39 -3.91
C LEU A 79 3.54 -14.71 -3.14
N GLU A 80 2.57 -15.56 -3.45
CA GLU A 80 2.40 -16.86 -2.81
C GLU A 80 2.56 -17.96 -3.84
N THR A 81 3.31 -19.00 -3.50
CA THR A 81 3.54 -20.15 -4.37
C THR A 81 3.14 -21.43 -3.66
N VAL A 82 2.18 -22.16 -4.25
CA VAL A 82 1.69 -23.44 -3.76
C VAL A 82 2.08 -24.56 -4.71
N CYS A 83 2.26 -25.77 -4.19
CA CYS A 83 2.71 -26.92 -4.96
C CYS A 83 1.63 -28.03 -4.96
N ALA A 84 1.59 -28.79 -6.04
CA ALA A 84 0.66 -29.92 -6.19
C ALA A 84 0.94 -31.07 -5.19
N ASP A 85 2.13 -31.11 -4.56
CA ASP A 85 2.44 -31.97 -3.40
C ASP A 85 1.76 -31.52 -2.09
N ARG A 86 0.92 -30.47 -2.16
CA ARG A 86 0.15 -29.89 -1.05
C ARG A 86 0.96 -28.96 -0.14
N SER A 87 2.23 -28.73 -0.45
CA SER A 87 3.09 -27.75 0.25
C SER A 87 2.94 -26.34 -0.31
N ALA A 88 3.52 -25.37 0.38
CA ALA A 88 3.69 -24.01 -0.10
C ALA A 88 5.12 -23.55 0.19
N LEU A 89 5.69 -22.75 -0.71
CA LEU A 89 6.98 -22.12 -0.49
C LEU A 89 6.86 -21.01 0.56
N ALA A 90 7.97 -20.49 1.08
CA ALA A 90 7.93 -19.22 1.81
C ALA A 90 7.37 -18.12 0.88
N PRO A 91 6.64 -17.12 1.39
CA PRO A 91 6.13 -16.05 0.54
C PRO A 91 7.21 -15.04 0.18
N MET A 92 6.96 -14.24 -0.86
CA MET A 92 7.69 -13.00 -1.10
C MET A 92 6.77 -11.82 -0.84
N VAL A 93 7.18 -10.87 -0.01
CA VAL A 93 6.38 -9.68 0.34
C VAL A 93 7.04 -8.45 -0.27
N ILE A 94 6.26 -7.69 -1.04
CA ILE A 94 6.67 -6.45 -1.66
C ILE A 94 6.11 -5.29 -0.83
N PHE A 95 7.02 -4.60 -0.14
CA PHE A 95 6.67 -3.42 0.63
C PHE A 95 6.65 -2.18 -0.25
N LYS A 96 5.63 -1.34 -0.06
CA LYS A 96 5.61 -0.02 -0.68
C LYS A 96 6.68 0.89 -0.05
N GLY A 97 7.62 1.38 -0.84
CA GLY A 97 8.65 2.32 -0.41
C GLY A 97 9.71 2.58 -1.46
N LYS A 98 10.40 3.71 -1.34
CA LYS A 98 11.50 4.09 -2.26
C LYS A 98 12.81 3.38 -1.95
N THR A 99 13.00 3.01 -0.70
CA THR A 99 14.21 2.35 -0.22
C THR A 99 13.83 1.19 0.70
N ARG A 100 14.67 0.15 0.71
CA ARG A 100 14.54 -0.96 1.65
C ARG A 100 14.76 -0.46 3.07
N ASN A 101 13.77 -0.66 3.95
CA ASN A 101 13.95 -0.46 5.38
C ASN A 101 14.40 -1.77 6.03
N LEU A 102 15.55 -1.77 6.70
CA LEU A 102 16.11 -2.94 7.39
C LEU A 102 15.28 -3.42 8.59
N GLN A 103 14.32 -2.63 9.05
CA GLN A 103 13.35 -3.05 10.06
C GLN A 103 12.32 -4.03 9.49
N TRP A 104 12.02 -3.94 8.19
CA TRP A 104 11.14 -4.90 7.53
C TRP A 104 11.84 -6.26 7.52
N GLY A 105 11.21 -7.26 8.14
CA GLY A 105 11.77 -8.60 8.25
C GLY A 105 12.49 -8.93 9.55
N ARG A 106 12.66 -7.98 10.49
CA ARG A 106 13.27 -8.29 11.79
C ARG A 106 12.52 -9.38 12.55
N GLN A 107 11.20 -9.41 12.43
CA GLN A 107 10.34 -10.46 12.94
C GLN A 107 9.64 -11.13 11.76
N ASN A 108 10.27 -12.18 11.22
CA ASN A 108 9.83 -12.84 9.99
C ASN A 108 9.63 -14.36 10.21
N PRO A 109 8.59 -14.76 10.96
CA PRO A 109 8.34 -16.17 11.24
C PRO A 109 7.87 -16.98 10.02
N CYS A 110 7.54 -16.33 8.90
CA CYS A 110 7.19 -17.01 7.64
C CYS A 110 8.38 -17.15 6.67
N ASP A 111 9.59 -16.77 7.08
CA ASP A 111 10.80 -16.78 6.24
C ASP A 111 10.59 -16.06 4.90
N ALA A 112 9.77 -14.99 4.92
CA ALA A 112 9.39 -14.27 3.73
C ALA A 112 10.60 -13.58 3.09
N SER A 113 10.71 -13.68 1.77
CA SER A 113 11.62 -12.83 1.01
C SER A 113 11.06 -11.41 0.93
N ILE A 114 11.93 -10.41 0.99
CA ILE A 114 11.51 -9.01 1.13
C ILE A 114 11.92 -8.23 -0.11
N GLY A 115 10.91 -7.88 -0.91
CA GLY A 115 11.02 -6.93 -2.01
C GLY A 115 10.47 -5.56 -1.61
N PHE A 116 10.74 -4.56 -2.44
CA PHE A 116 10.12 -3.24 -2.30
C PHE A 116 9.93 -2.58 -3.66
N SER A 117 8.90 -1.74 -3.78
CA SER A 117 8.69 -0.87 -4.94
C SER A 117 8.03 0.43 -4.51
N GLU A 118 8.23 1.52 -5.27
CA GLU A 118 7.68 2.82 -4.89
C GLU A 118 6.14 2.80 -4.81
N ASN A 119 5.51 2.05 -5.70
CA ASN A 119 4.06 1.94 -5.82
C ASN A 119 3.49 0.76 -5.00
N GLY A 120 4.33 -0.19 -4.57
CA GLY A 120 3.93 -1.40 -3.84
C GLY A 120 3.41 -2.52 -4.75
N TRP A 121 3.57 -2.40 -6.07
CA TRP A 121 3.19 -3.40 -7.06
C TRP A 121 4.42 -4.11 -7.63
N THR A 122 4.19 -5.28 -8.22
CA THR A 122 5.18 -6.01 -8.99
C THR A 122 5.42 -5.32 -10.34
N ASP A 123 6.68 -5.23 -10.76
CA ASP A 123 7.07 -4.85 -12.11
C ASP A 123 7.85 -6.01 -12.79
N MET A 124 8.25 -5.82 -14.04
CA MET A 124 8.98 -6.85 -14.79
C MET A 124 10.32 -7.24 -14.13
N GLU A 125 10.96 -6.30 -13.44
CA GLU A 125 12.23 -6.53 -12.76
C GLU A 125 12.00 -7.40 -11.52
N LEU A 126 10.98 -7.07 -10.72
CA LEU A 126 10.55 -7.86 -9.56
C LEU A 126 10.13 -9.28 -9.95
N GLY A 127 9.51 -9.47 -11.12
CA GLY A 127 9.22 -10.81 -11.62
C GLY A 127 10.48 -11.65 -11.92
N SER A 128 11.50 -11.01 -12.48
CA SER A 128 12.80 -11.67 -12.72
C SER A 128 13.55 -11.93 -11.41
N GLN A 129 13.50 -10.99 -10.47
CA GLN A 129 14.07 -11.15 -9.13
C GLN A 129 13.34 -12.25 -8.33
N PHE A 130 12.02 -12.34 -8.44
CA PHE A 130 11.24 -13.43 -7.86
C PHE A 130 11.74 -14.77 -8.39
N LEU A 131 11.87 -14.92 -9.71
CA LEU A 131 12.32 -16.19 -10.29
C LEU A 131 13.73 -16.56 -9.82
N ALA A 132 14.67 -15.61 -9.91
CA ALA A 132 16.08 -15.85 -9.67
C ALA A 132 16.48 -15.95 -8.19
N HIS A 133 15.87 -15.13 -7.33
CA HIS A 133 16.29 -15.00 -5.92
C HIS A 133 15.32 -15.64 -4.94
N HIS A 134 14.14 -16.07 -5.39
CA HIS A 134 13.13 -16.67 -4.52
C HIS A 134 12.69 -18.06 -5.02
N PHE A 135 12.11 -18.16 -6.21
CA PHE A 135 11.56 -19.42 -6.70
C PHE A 135 12.63 -20.46 -6.99
N GLU A 136 13.66 -20.12 -7.77
CA GLU A 136 14.73 -21.04 -8.15
C GLU A 136 15.45 -21.65 -6.94
N PRO A 137 15.96 -20.88 -5.97
CA PRO A 137 16.68 -21.46 -4.83
C PRO A 137 15.77 -22.30 -3.93
N LEU A 138 14.53 -21.85 -3.65
CA LEU A 138 13.60 -22.58 -2.79
C LEU A 138 13.15 -23.90 -3.40
N THR A 139 12.91 -23.93 -4.71
CA THR A 139 12.51 -25.15 -5.39
C THR A 139 13.70 -26.04 -5.74
N ARG A 140 14.90 -25.48 -5.93
CA ARG A 140 16.14 -26.25 -6.16
C ARG A 140 16.45 -27.11 -4.95
N ALA A 141 16.29 -26.54 -3.75
CA ALA A 141 16.50 -27.26 -2.49
C ALA A 141 15.51 -28.42 -2.26
N LYS A 142 14.39 -28.46 -2.99
CA LYS A 142 13.39 -29.55 -2.93
C LYS A 142 13.64 -30.68 -3.93
N LEU A 143 14.54 -30.50 -4.89
CA LEU A 143 14.75 -31.50 -5.94
C LEU A 143 15.43 -32.76 -5.38
N GLU A 144 14.99 -33.92 -5.87
CA GLU A 144 15.65 -35.20 -5.57
C GLU A 144 16.92 -35.37 -6.41
N SER A 145 16.94 -34.76 -7.59
CA SER A 145 18.06 -34.79 -8.53
C SER A 145 18.15 -33.47 -9.32
N ASP A 146 19.37 -33.06 -9.66
CA ASP A 146 19.63 -31.79 -10.37
C ASP A 146 19.11 -31.76 -11.81
N ASP A 147 18.73 -32.92 -12.35
CA ASP A 147 18.23 -33.06 -13.70
C ASP A 147 16.71 -32.91 -13.83
N GLU A 148 15.99 -32.83 -12.72
CA GLU A 148 14.53 -32.68 -12.71
C GLU A 148 14.06 -31.32 -13.24
N TRP A 149 12.94 -31.36 -13.97
CA TRP A 149 12.24 -30.15 -14.42
C TRP A 149 11.22 -29.69 -13.38
N ARG A 150 11.10 -28.37 -13.24
CA ARG A 150 10.10 -27.70 -12.40
C ARG A 150 9.16 -26.91 -13.27
N MET A 151 7.89 -26.91 -12.97
CA MET A 151 6.87 -26.14 -13.66
C MET A 151 6.34 -25.04 -12.76
N ILE A 152 6.21 -23.83 -13.29
CA ILE A 152 5.54 -22.73 -12.60
C ILE A 152 4.38 -22.24 -13.46
N ILE A 153 3.18 -22.27 -12.89
CA ILE A 153 1.94 -21.82 -13.52
C ILE A 153 1.62 -20.41 -13.02
N LEU A 154 1.46 -19.47 -13.94
CA LEU A 154 1.31 -18.03 -13.70
C LEU A 154 0.03 -17.46 -14.32
N ASP A 155 -0.48 -16.35 -13.76
CA ASP A 155 -1.46 -15.54 -14.48
C ASP A 155 -0.79 -14.82 -15.67
N GLY A 156 -1.54 -14.59 -16.75
CA GLY A 156 -1.00 -13.89 -17.92
C GLY A 156 -0.88 -12.38 -17.75
N HIS A 157 -1.08 -11.84 -16.54
CA HIS A 157 -1.31 -10.41 -16.34
C HIS A 157 -0.15 -9.68 -15.64
N ASN A 158 0.59 -10.32 -14.74
CA ASN A 158 1.45 -9.57 -13.80
C ASN A 158 2.94 -9.90 -13.81
N LEU A 159 3.38 -10.88 -14.59
CA LEU A 159 4.79 -11.21 -14.74
C LEU A 159 5.03 -11.40 -16.22
N HIS A 160 5.20 -10.31 -16.95
CA HIS A 160 5.57 -10.42 -18.37
C HIS A 160 6.75 -11.37 -18.45
N CYS A 161 6.55 -12.55 -19.06
CA CYS A 161 7.58 -13.54 -19.35
C CYS A 161 8.57 -12.91 -20.33
N THR A 162 9.36 -11.97 -19.82
CA THR A 162 10.37 -11.26 -20.58
C THR A 162 11.37 -12.28 -21.07
N TYR A 163 12.09 -11.92 -22.12
CA TYR A 163 13.15 -12.78 -22.64
C TYR A 163 14.15 -13.20 -21.53
N CYS A 164 14.52 -12.28 -20.63
CA CYS A 164 15.39 -12.57 -19.49
C CYS A 164 14.77 -13.59 -18.53
N PHE A 165 13.47 -13.46 -18.24
CA PHE A 165 12.74 -14.41 -17.40
C PHE A 165 12.76 -15.81 -18.03
N CYS A 166 12.41 -15.94 -19.31
CA CYS A 166 12.39 -17.22 -20.02
C CYS A 166 13.78 -17.85 -20.16
N LEU A 167 14.80 -17.05 -20.49
CA LEU A 167 16.19 -17.52 -20.56
C LEU A 167 16.68 -18.05 -19.21
N PHE A 168 16.38 -17.34 -18.14
CA PHE A 168 16.73 -17.79 -16.80
C PHE A 168 15.99 -19.08 -16.46
N ALA A 169 14.68 -19.14 -16.75
CA ALA A 169 13.87 -20.33 -16.52
C ALA A 169 14.44 -21.55 -17.26
N GLU A 170 14.73 -21.43 -18.55
CA GLU A 170 15.34 -22.50 -19.38
C GLU A 170 16.68 -22.97 -18.80
N LYS A 171 17.59 -22.03 -18.49
CA LYS A 171 18.90 -22.34 -17.91
C LYS A 171 18.81 -23.13 -16.60
N HIS A 172 17.74 -22.89 -15.83
CA HIS A 172 17.53 -23.53 -14.53
C HIS A 172 16.51 -24.68 -14.56
N ARG A 173 16.11 -25.18 -15.74
CA ARG A 173 15.11 -26.24 -15.92
C ARG A 173 13.76 -25.92 -15.28
N ILE A 174 13.30 -24.69 -15.49
CA ILE A 174 12.00 -24.20 -15.06
C ILE A 174 11.14 -23.98 -16.31
N LEU A 175 9.94 -24.53 -16.31
CA LEU A 175 8.94 -24.45 -17.37
C LEU A 175 7.84 -23.48 -16.93
N PRO A 176 7.86 -22.22 -17.41
CA PRO A 176 6.76 -21.30 -17.16
C PRO A 176 5.57 -21.63 -18.07
N ILE A 177 4.40 -21.81 -17.47
CA ILE A 177 3.13 -21.96 -18.17
C ILE A 177 2.20 -20.84 -17.74
N CYS A 178 1.63 -20.12 -18.71
CA CYS A 178 0.64 -19.08 -18.43
C CYS A 178 -0.77 -19.66 -18.54
N LEU A 179 -1.62 -19.29 -17.59
CA LEU A 179 -3.05 -19.57 -17.68
C LEU A 179 -3.67 -18.83 -18.87
N PRO A 180 -4.68 -19.41 -19.53
CA PRO A 180 -5.41 -18.71 -20.58
C PRO A 180 -6.01 -17.40 -20.06
N PRO A 181 -6.09 -16.35 -20.90
CA PRO A 181 -6.63 -15.05 -20.49
C PRO A 181 -8.00 -15.17 -19.82
N HIS A 182 -8.21 -14.41 -18.75
CA HIS A 182 -9.48 -14.32 -18.00
C HIS A 182 -9.99 -15.63 -17.37
N THR A 183 -9.15 -16.67 -17.27
CA THR A 183 -9.54 -17.96 -16.67
C THR A 183 -9.15 -18.12 -15.20
N THR A 184 -8.54 -17.10 -14.58
CA THR A 184 -8.01 -17.15 -13.22
C THR A 184 -9.03 -17.66 -12.19
N HIS A 185 -10.27 -17.18 -12.29
CA HIS A 185 -11.38 -17.61 -11.42
C HIS A 185 -11.75 -19.11 -11.48
N ARG A 186 -11.16 -19.89 -12.39
CA ARG A 186 -11.35 -21.34 -12.55
C ARG A 186 -10.06 -22.14 -12.56
N LEU A 187 -9.02 -21.61 -13.21
CA LEU A 187 -7.78 -22.35 -13.45
C LEU A 187 -6.63 -21.95 -12.51
N GLN A 188 -6.77 -20.93 -11.66
CA GLN A 188 -5.72 -20.50 -10.74
C GLN A 188 -5.91 -21.08 -9.34
N PRO A 189 -5.14 -22.10 -8.90
CA PRO A 189 -5.23 -22.68 -7.56
C PRO A 189 -5.21 -21.65 -6.43
N CYS A 190 -4.31 -20.67 -6.50
CA CYS A 190 -4.22 -19.61 -5.51
C CYS A 190 -5.57 -18.88 -5.34
N ASP A 191 -6.18 -18.41 -6.43
CA ASP A 191 -7.46 -17.70 -6.41
C ASP A 191 -8.66 -18.61 -6.06
N VAL A 192 -8.72 -19.80 -6.66
CA VAL A 192 -9.86 -20.73 -6.51
C VAL A 192 -9.95 -21.33 -5.10
N GLY A 193 -8.80 -21.56 -4.46
CA GLY A 193 -8.75 -22.31 -3.20
C GLY A 193 -8.15 -21.56 -2.02
N VAL A 194 -7.05 -20.83 -2.21
CA VAL A 194 -6.15 -20.43 -1.10
C VAL A 194 -6.42 -18.99 -0.64
N PHE A 195 -6.65 -18.08 -1.57
CA PHE A 195 -6.76 -16.65 -1.32
C PHE A 195 -8.05 -16.24 -0.62
N GLY A 196 -9.14 -16.99 -0.82
CA GLY A 196 -10.38 -16.81 -0.06
C GLY A 196 -10.19 -17.06 1.45
N PRO A 197 -9.73 -18.26 1.85
CA PRO A 197 -9.34 -18.55 3.23
C PRO A 197 -8.33 -17.58 3.81
N LEU A 198 -7.28 -17.22 3.05
CA LEU A 198 -6.27 -16.23 3.47
C LEU A 198 -6.90 -14.88 3.79
N ALA A 199 -7.72 -14.34 2.88
CA ALA A 199 -8.39 -13.06 3.10
C ALA A 199 -9.32 -13.09 4.32
N SER A 200 -10.00 -14.21 4.57
CA SER A 200 -10.84 -14.41 5.76
C SER A 200 -10.01 -14.48 7.04
N ALA A 201 -8.91 -15.22 7.04
CA ALA A 201 -8.00 -15.35 8.17
C ALA A 201 -7.30 -14.03 8.50
N TRP A 202 -6.83 -13.31 7.48
CA TRP A 202 -6.22 -11.98 7.62
C TRP A 202 -7.18 -10.96 8.21
N LYS A 203 -8.41 -10.87 7.69
CA LYS A 203 -9.44 -9.98 8.25
C LYS A 203 -9.75 -10.27 9.71
N LYS A 204 -9.77 -11.55 10.11
CA LYS A 204 -9.93 -11.94 11.52
C LYS A 204 -8.75 -11.49 12.36
N GLU A 205 -7.52 -11.69 11.87
CA GLU A 205 -6.29 -11.26 12.53
C GLU A 205 -6.29 -9.74 12.77
N VAL A 206 -6.60 -8.94 11.74
CA VAL A 206 -6.70 -7.47 11.82
C VAL A 206 -7.77 -7.03 12.83
N THR A 207 -8.92 -7.72 12.88
CA THR A 207 -9.97 -7.42 13.87
C THR A 207 -9.49 -7.74 15.29
N LEU A 208 -8.85 -8.89 15.52
CA LEU A 208 -8.35 -9.29 16.84
C LEU A 208 -7.26 -8.34 17.35
N THR A 209 -6.29 -7.99 16.50
CA THR A 209 -5.22 -7.06 16.89
C THR A 209 -5.77 -5.69 17.22
N SER A 210 -6.75 -5.20 16.45
CA SER A 210 -7.44 -3.94 16.73
C SER A 210 -8.18 -3.96 18.07
N GLN A 211 -8.80 -5.09 18.45
CA GLN A 211 -9.44 -5.26 19.78
C GLN A 211 -8.43 -5.21 20.93
N HIS A 212 -7.19 -5.65 20.68
CA HIS A 212 -6.09 -5.55 21.63
C HIS A 212 -5.33 -4.22 21.56
N TYR A 213 -5.83 -3.23 20.81
CA TYR A 213 -5.18 -1.93 20.60
C TYR A 213 -3.77 -2.02 19.98
N VAL A 214 -3.49 -3.10 19.24
CA VAL A 214 -2.25 -3.29 18.50
C VAL A 214 -2.46 -2.86 17.05
N ARG A 215 -1.65 -1.90 16.61
CA ARG A 215 -1.65 -1.45 15.22
C ARG A 215 -0.74 -2.34 14.36
N ILE A 216 -1.25 -2.79 13.22
CA ILE A 216 -0.44 -3.47 12.22
C ILE A 216 0.31 -2.42 11.39
N THR A 217 1.63 -2.49 11.43
CA THR A 217 2.59 -1.67 10.68
C THR A 217 3.43 -2.57 9.78
N LYS A 218 4.28 -1.97 8.94
CA LYS A 218 5.21 -2.75 8.10
C LYS A 218 6.22 -3.58 8.91
N GLU A 219 6.51 -3.17 10.15
CA GLU A 219 7.51 -3.81 11.01
C GLU A 219 6.98 -5.11 11.65
N ASN A 220 5.70 -5.14 12.01
CA ASN A 220 5.04 -6.32 12.60
C ASN A 220 4.11 -7.07 11.62
N LEU A 221 4.03 -6.62 10.36
CA LEU A 221 3.19 -7.22 9.31
C LEU A 221 3.39 -8.72 9.21
N LEU A 222 4.65 -9.16 9.12
CA LEU A 222 4.99 -10.57 8.85
C LEU A 222 4.59 -11.49 10.01
N LEU A 223 4.59 -10.99 11.25
CA LEU A 223 4.11 -11.73 12.41
C LEU A 223 2.61 -12.07 12.28
N HIS A 224 1.80 -11.05 11.99
CA HIS A 224 0.36 -11.23 11.82
C HIS A 224 0.03 -11.99 10.53
N TYR A 225 0.80 -11.73 9.47
CA TYR A 225 0.61 -12.41 8.19
C TYR A 225 0.87 -13.90 8.34
N HIS A 226 1.91 -14.29 9.06
CA HIS A 226 2.20 -15.68 9.38
C HIS A 226 1.03 -16.38 10.09
N SER A 227 0.44 -15.76 11.12
CA SER A 227 -0.75 -16.29 11.81
C SER A 227 -1.93 -16.53 10.85
N ALA A 228 -2.17 -15.60 9.92
CA ALA A 228 -3.22 -15.75 8.92
C ALA A 228 -2.87 -16.84 7.88
N ARG A 229 -1.61 -16.87 7.43
CA ARG A 229 -1.08 -17.78 6.42
C ARG A 229 -1.17 -19.23 6.89
N GLN A 230 -0.78 -19.53 8.13
CA GLN A 230 -0.86 -20.88 8.69
C GLN A 230 -2.30 -21.46 8.68
N LYS A 231 -3.31 -20.60 8.79
CA LYS A 231 -4.73 -21.00 8.75
C LYS A 231 -5.24 -21.27 7.33
N ALA A 232 -4.60 -20.67 6.32
CA ALA A 232 -5.04 -20.75 4.92
C ALA A 232 -4.21 -21.74 4.08
N PHE A 233 -2.90 -21.84 4.33
CA PHE A 233 -1.96 -22.67 3.57
C PHE A 233 -1.79 -24.03 4.25
N THR A 234 -2.90 -24.75 4.41
CA THR A 234 -2.88 -26.13 4.92
C THR A 234 -2.85 -27.11 3.76
N ASN A 235 -2.28 -28.30 3.98
CA ASN A 235 -2.23 -29.37 2.97
C ASN A 235 -3.62 -29.67 2.38
N THR A 236 -4.67 -29.59 3.19
CA THR A 236 -6.05 -29.86 2.73
C THR A 236 -6.56 -28.75 1.80
N ILE A 237 -6.32 -27.48 2.15
CA ILE A 237 -6.77 -26.35 1.33
C ILE A 237 -6.00 -26.33 0.00
N ILE A 238 -4.68 -26.53 0.04
CA ILE A 238 -3.84 -26.54 -1.16
C ILE A 238 -4.22 -27.71 -2.08
N SER A 239 -4.34 -28.92 -1.53
CA SER A 239 -4.79 -30.08 -2.31
C SER A 239 -6.17 -29.85 -2.93
N GLY A 240 -7.10 -29.27 -2.17
CA GLY A 240 -8.44 -28.96 -2.66
C GLY A 240 -8.43 -27.85 -3.72
N ALA A 241 -7.47 -26.93 -3.68
CA ALA A 241 -7.30 -25.89 -4.69
C ALA A 241 -6.93 -26.50 -6.05
N PHE A 242 -5.88 -27.33 -6.08
CA PHE A 242 -5.45 -28.02 -7.31
C PHE A 242 -6.51 -28.98 -7.86
N LEU A 243 -7.22 -29.69 -6.98
CA LEU A 243 -8.31 -30.58 -7.40
C LEU A 243 -9.43 -29.81 -8.10
N LYS A 244 -9.83 -28.66 -7.56
CA LYS A 244 -10.91 -27.82 -8.12
C LYS A 244 -10.56 -27.18 -9.46
N THR A 245 -9.27 -26.97 -9.74
CA THR A 245 -8.83 -26.43 -11.03
C THR A 245 -8.58 -27.52 -12.07
N GLY A 246 -8.55 -28.80 -11.68
CA GLY A 246 -8.22 -29.91 -12.56
C GLY A 246 -6.74 -29.96 -12.96
N ILE A 247 -5.88 -29.07 -12.43
CA ILE A 247 -4.44 -29.07 -12.73
C ILE A 247 -3.75 -30.28 -12.10
N TRP A 248 -4.15 -30.63 -10.87
CA TRP A 248 -3.63 -31.82 -10.20
C TRP A 248 -4.67 -32.53 -9.32
N PRO A 249 -5.02 -33.80 -9.61
CA PRO A 249 -4.65 -34.56 -10.82
C PRO A 249 -5.11 -33.87 -12.12
N ARG A 250 -4.41 -34.11 -13.23
CA ARG A 250 -4.75 -33.54 -14.55
C ARG A 250 -6.09 -34.11 -15.02
N ASP A 251 -7.15 -33.34 -14.84
CA ASP A 251 -8.51 -33.70 -15.21
C ASP A 251 -9.31 -32.47 -15.62
N ARG A 252 -9.45 -32.28 -16.94
CA ARG A 252 -10.22 -31.17 -17.52
C ARG A 252 -11.73 -31.29 -17.30
N SER A 253 -12.25 -32.48 -16.98
CA SER A 253 -13.68 -32.72 -16.80
C SER A 253 -14.25 -32.11 -15.53
N ILE A 254 -13.38 -31.76 -14.57
CA ILE A 254 -13.73 -31.00 -13.37
C ILE A 254 -14.38 -29.64 -13.71
N ILE A 255 -14.07 -29.10 -14.88
CA ILE A 255 -14.69 -27.86 -15.36
C ILE A 255 -16.00 -28.21 -16.07
N GLU A 256 -17.06 -28.20 -15.28
CA GLU A 256 -18.43 -28.49 -15.71
C GLU A 256 -18.87 -27.64 -16.92
N GLU A 257 -19.67 -28.23 -17.81
CA GLU A 257 -20.12 -27.55 -19.04
C GLU A 257 -20.88 -26.25 -18.75
N SER A 258 -21.61 -26.21 -17.63
CA SER A 258 -22.31 -25.02 -17.15
C SER A 258 -21.40 -23.82 -16.89
N ALA A 259 -20.10 -24.03 -16.66
CA ALA A 259 -19.13 -22.96 -16.48
C ALA A 259 -18.89 -22.18 -17.79
N PHE A 260 -19.05 -22.82 -18.95
CA PHE A 260 -18.90 -22.20 -20.28
C PHE A 260 -20.19 -21.55 -20.79
N ALA A 261 -21.33 -21.80 -20.13
CA ALA A 261 -22.65 -21.26 -20.53
C ALA A 261 -22.68 -19.74 -20.80
N PRO A 262 -21.97 -18.88 -20.04
CA PRO A 262 -21.95 -17.45 -20.31
C PRO A 262 -21.20 -17.07 -21.62
N ALA A 263 -20.31 -17.92 -22.15
CA ALA A 263 -19.59 -17.71 -23.39
C ALA A 263 -20.36 -18.21 -24.64
N LEU A 264 -21.28 -19.16 -24.47
CA LEU A 264 -22.06 -19.76 -25.57
C LEU A 264 -23.00 -18.78 -26.31
N ASN A 265 -23.38 -17.66 -25.69
CA ASN A 265 -24.34 -16.73 -26.29
C ASN A 265 -23.77 -15.83 -27.41
N MET A 266 -22.46 -15.89 -27.72
CA MET A 266 -21.83 -14.92 -28.65
C MET A 266 -20.68 -15.45 -29.55
N THR A 267 -20.28 -16.71 -29.48
CA THR A 267 -19.19 -17.22 -30.34
C THR A 267 -19.74 -17.87 -31.60
N THR A 268 -19.49 -17.24 -32.75
CA THR A 268 -19.58 -17.89 -34.07
C THR A 268 -18.21 -18.14 -34.71
N GLN A 269 -17.11 -17.60 -34.16
CA GLN A 269 -15.71 -17.93 -34.52
C GLN A 269 -14.73 -17.63 -33.37
N ALA A 270 -13.57 -18.29 -33.39
CA ALA A 270 -12.45 -18.05 -32.49
C ALA A 270 -11.69 -16.77 -32.89
N ALA A 271 -11.48 -15.86 -31.94
CA ALA A 271 -10.58 -14.72 -32.12
C ALA A 271 -9.20 -15.08 -31.53
N LEU A 272 -8.23 -15.32 -32.40
CA LEU A 272 -6.82 -15.41 -32.03
C LEU A 272 -6.29 -14.06 -31.53
N PRO A 273 -5.31 -14.02 -30.61
CA PRO A 273 -4.63 -12.78 -30.27
C PRO A 273 -3.76 -12.33 -31.45
N LEU A 274 -4.16 -11.20 -32.06
CA LEU A 274 -3.42 -10.34 -32.99
C LEU A 274 -2.83 -11.02 -34.25
N SER A 275 -3.43 -10.74 -35.42
CA SER A 275 -2.69 -10.87 -36.68
C SER A 275 -1.54 -9.87 -36.66
N ILE A 276 -0.29 -10.36 -36.70
CA ILE A 276 0.88 -9.51 -36.96
C ILE A 276 0.73 -8.98 -38.39
N SER A 277 0.16 -7.79 -38.55
CA SER A 277 0.33 -7.04 -39.79
C SER A 277 1.78 -6.58 -39.84
N ARG A 278 2.52 -7.19 -40.77
CA ARG A 278 3.90 -6.88 -41.11
C ARG A 278 4.03 -5.39 -41.45
N PRO A 279 4.97 -4.63 -40.86
CA PRO A 279 5.36 -3.34 -41.40
C PRO A 279 6.13 -3.59 -42.71
N ALA A 280 5.63 -3.10 -43.83
CA ALA A 280 6.38 -3.08 -45.08
C ALA A 280 7.44 -1.97 -44.98
N LEU A 281 8.73 -2.33 -45.06
CA LEU A 281 9.83 -1.39 -45.27
C LEU A 281 10.23 -1.39 -46.75
N GLY A 282 9.92 -0.27 -47.43
CA GLY A 282 10.76 0.38 -48.45
C GLY A 282 10.67 -0.07 -49.92
N GLY A 283 10.32 0.86 -50.81
CA GLY A 283 10.66 0.80 -52.24
C GLY A 283 9.79 1.63 -53.20
N ASP A 284 10.19 2.88 -53.40
CA ASP A 284 10.12 3.70 -54.63
C ASP A 284 8.87 4.49 -55.06
N THR A 285 9.17 5.76 -55.34
CA THR A 285 8.39 6.85 -55.94
C THR A 285 8.16 6.69 -57.44
N ALA A 286 6.93 6.92 -57.93
CA ALA A 286 6.66 7.61 -59.21
C ALA A 286 5.16 7.98 -59.34
N GLU A 287 4.91 9.12 -59.98
CA GLU A 287 3.65 9.85 -60.17
C GLU A 287 2.60 9.18 -61.09
N ALA A 288 1.31 9.50 -60.89
CA ALA A 288 0.44 10.24 -61.83
C ALA A 288 -1.07 10.04 -61.52
N GLY A 289 -1.86 11.11 -61.66
CA GLY A 289 -3.27 11.23 -61.24
C GLY A 289 -4.34 10.69 -62.21
N PRO A 290 -5.53 11.33 -62.28
CA PRO A 290 -6.79 10.72 -61.89
C PRO A 290 -7.73 10.39 -63.06
N SER A 291 -8.60 9.38 -62.91
CA SER A 291 -9.76 9.25 -63.80
C SER A 291 -10.95 8.56 -63.15
N GLN A 292 -12.09 9.25 -63.24
CA GLN A 292 -13.42 8.85 -62.80
C GLN A 292 -14.05 7.88 -63.80
N CYS A 293 -14.88 6.93 -63.32
CA CYS A 293 -16.25 6.66 -63.83
C CYS A 293 -16.85 5.42 -63.15
N THR A 294 -17.96 5.62 -62.43
CA THR A 294 -18.99 4.61 -62.12
C THR A 294 -19.88 4.41 -63.37
N PRO A 295 -20.53 3.25 -63.64
CA PRO A 295 -21.68 2.80 -62.83
C PRO A 295 -21.95 1.28 -62.73
N SER A 296 -22.69 0.94 -61.66
CA SER A 296 -23.62 -0.19 -61.49
C SER A 296 -23.15 -1.64 -61.72
N GLY A 297 -23.20 -2.43 -60.64
CA GLY A 297 -23.21 -3.89 -60.66
C GLY A 297 -22.68 -4.46 -59.35
N ASP A 298 -23.56 -5.01 -58.51
CA ASP A 298 -23.27 -5.64 -57.23
C ASP A 298 -22.39 -6.90 -57.41
N PRO A 299 -21.18 -6.99 -56.81
CA PRO A 299 -20.35 -8.19 -56.91
C PRO A 299 -19.84 -8.63 -55.52
N TYR A 300 -20.73 -8.84 -54.55
CA TYR A 300 -20.39 -9.64 -53.35
C TYR A 300 -20.76 -11.10 -53.56
N GLN A 301 -20.13 -11.73 -54.55
CA GLN A 301 -20.09 -13.19 -54.66
C GLN A 301 -18.77 -13.64 -55.28
N THR A 302 -17.70 -13.59 -54.50
CA THR A 302 -16.53 -14.45 -54.71
C THR A 302 -16.16 -15.11 -53.37
N VAL A 303 -16.48 -16.39 -53.30
CA VAL A 303 -16.12 -17.29 -52.21
C VAL A 303 -14.58 -17.41 -52.19
N PRO A 304 -13.88 -17.19 -51.08
CA PRO A 304 -12.44 -17.47 -51.00
C PRO A 304 -12.22 -18.99 -50.99
N PRO A 305 -11.14 -19.49 -51.58
CA PRO A 305 -10.87 -20.92 -51.64
C PRO A 305 -10.63 -21.47 -50.23
N THR A 306 -11.32 -22.57 -49.90
CA THR A 306 -11.08 -23.36 -48.70
C THR A 306 -9.63 -23.83 -48.71
N LEU A 307 -8.83 -23.36 -47.75
CA LEU A 307 -7.46 -23.86 -47.54
C LEU A 307 -7.49 -25.07 -46.60
N PRO A 308 -6.68 -26.10 -46.90
CA PRO A 308 -6.80 -27.41 -46.30
C PRO A 308 -6.39 -27.43 -44.81
N TYR A 309 -7.18 -28.20 -44.06
CA TYR A 309 -6.92 -28.69 -42.70
C TYR A 309 -5.64 -29.52 -42.68
N THR A 310 -4.46 -28.89 -42.64
CA THR A 310 -3.18 -29.48 -42.17
C THR A 310 -2.15 -28.37 -42.01
N SER A 311 -2.19 -27.59 -40.92
CA SER A 311 -0.99 -26.84 -40.52
C SER A 311 -0.08 -27.77 -39.75
N SER A 312 0.78 -28.48 -40.48
CA SER A 312 1.75 -29.43 -39.94
C SER A 312 2.72 -28.78 -38.94
N GLN A 313 3.25 -29.58 -37.99
CA GLN A 313 4.35 -29.24 -37.06
C GLN A 313 5.49 -28.40 -37.66
N SER A 314 5.68 -28.45 -38.98
CA SER A 314 6.68 -27.66 -39.71
C SER A 314 6.43 -26.14 -39.68
N ALA A 315 5.18 -25.68 -39.57
CA ALA A 315 4.85 -24.26 -39.48
C ALA A 315 5.22 -23.70 -38.09
N TYR A 316 4.99 -24.48 -37.03
CA TYR A 316 5.41 -24.15 -35.67
C TYR A 316 6.93 -24.14 -35.52
N ARG A 317 7.61 -25.15 -36.09
CA ARG A 317 9.08 -25.23 -36.06
C ARG A 317 9.73 -24.03 -36.77
N ARG A 318 9.20 -23.60 -37.92
CA ARG A 318 9.67 -22.41 -38.63
C ARG A 318 9.43 -21.12 -37.86
N ALA A 319 8.26 -20.95 -37.24
CA ALA A 319 7.99 -19.79 -36.38
C ALA A 319 8.94 -19.74 -35.17
N TYR A 320 9.31 -20.90 -34.63
CA TYR A 320 10.29 -21.02 -33.54
C TYR A 320 11.73 -20.73 -34.00
N GLU A 321 12.12 -21.22 -35.18
CA GLU A 321 13.43 -20.95 -35.80
C GLU A 321 13.59 -19.46 -36.17
N ASP A 322 12.56 -18.83 -36.71
CA ASP A 322 12.55 -17.40 -37.05
C ASP A 322 12.61 -16.53 -35.79
N LEU A 323 11.89 -16.90 -34.72
CA LEU A 323 11.99 -16.25 -33.40
C LEU A 323 13.41 -16.42 -32.82
N HIS A 324 14.03 -17.59 -32.99
CA HIS A 324 15.39 -17.86 -32.54
C HIS A 324 16.44 -17.04 -33.31
N MET A 325 16.26 -16.86 -34.62
CA MET A 325 17.10 -16.00 -35.46
C MET A 325 16.96 -14.51 -35.09
N PHE A 326 15.73 -14.04 -34.85
CA PHE A 326 15.48 -12.68 -34.38
C PHE A 326 16.08 -12.45 -32.98
N ALA A 327 15.98 -13.44 -32.09
CA ALA A 327 16.59 -13.42 -30.76
C ALA A 327 18.12 -13.42 -30.81
N LYS A 328 18.74 -14.10 -31.78
CA LYS A 328 20.21 -14.10 -31.98
C LYS A 328 20.70 -12.72 -32.46
N ALA A 329 19.93 -12.06 -33.31
CA ALA A 329 20.21 -10.69 -33.75
C ALA A 329 20.02 -9.67 -32.60
N ALA A 330 18.94 -9.79 -31.82
CA ALA A 330 18.68 -8.96 -30.65
C ALA A 330 19.73 -9.17 -29.54
N LYS A 331 20.18 -10.42 -29.32
CA LYS A 331 21.28 -10.75 -28.41
C LYS A 331 22.59 -10.09 -28.83
N LYS A 332 22.94 -10.11 -30.12
CA LYS A 332 24.15 -9.45 -30.64
C LYS A 332 24.09 -7.92 -30.50
N GLN A 333 22.90 -7.33 -30.64
CA GLN A 333 22.66 -5.90 -30.42
C GLN A 333 22.73 -5.53 -28.93
N MET A 334 22.12 -6.33 -28.05
CA MET A 334 22.19 -6.13 -26.60
C MET A 334 23.56 -6.45 -26.00
N GLU A 335 24.33 -7.38 -26.55
CA GLU A 335 25.73 -7.63 -26.14
C GLU A 335 26.64 -6.43 -26.48
N GLY A 336 26.32 -5.69 -27.56
CA GLY A 336 26.94 -4.40 -27.87
C GLY A 336 26.57 -3.31 -26.86
N ASP A 337 25.29 -3.23 -26.47
CA ASP A 337 24.80 -2.28 -25.47
C ASP A 337 25.28 -2.64 -24.04
N TYR A 338 25.45 -3.92 -23.75
CA TYR A 338 25.93 -4.45 -22.47
C TYR A 338 27.46 -4.33 -22.35
N ALA A 339 28.20 -4.44 -23.47
CA ALA A 339 29.61 -4.07 -23.52
C ALA A 339 29.83 -2.56 -23.25
N ALA A 340 28.92 -1.70 -23.69
CA ALA A 340 28.92 -0.28 -23.36
C ALA A 340 28.52 0.00 -21.89
N LYS A 341 27.77 -0.92 -21.26
CA LYS A 341 27.41 -0.89 -19.82
C LYS A 341 28.37 -1.64 -18.91
N LYS A 342 29.49 -2.16 -19.44
CA LYS A 342 30.50 -2.94 -18.71
C LYS A 342 31.41 -2.06 -17.83
N LEU A 343 30.79 -1.20 -17.03
CA LEU A 343 31.40 -0.52 -15.88
C LEU A 343 30.78 -0.98 -14.55
N MET A 344 29.69 -1.77 -14.56
CA MET A 344 28.99 -2.22 -13.34
C MET A 344 29.26 -3.67 -12.93
N GLU A 345 29.88 -4.49 -13.79
CA GLU A 345 30.24 -5.89 -13.44
C GLU A 345 31.45 -6.02 -12.53
N ALA A 346 32.06 -4.91 -12.08
CA ALA A 346 33.19 -4.94 -11.16
C ALA A 346 32.77 -4.95 -9.67
N GLU A 347 31.48 -4.89 -9.33
CA GLU A 347 31.05 -4.70 -7.92
C GLU A 347 30.58 -5.97 -7.19
N ASN A 348 30.57 -7.14 -7.85
CA ASN A 348 30.22 -8.43 -7.22
C ASN A 348 31.43 -9.28 -6.82
N GLU A 349 32.65 -8.73 -6.81
CA GLU A 349 33.75 -9.34 -6.06
C GLU A 349 33.57 -9.09 -4.56
N PRO A 350 33.78 -10.10 -3.68
CA PRO A 350 33.57 -9.97 -2.23
C PRO A 350 34.39 -8.82 -1.59
N ALA A 351 35.51 -8.42 -2.21
CA ALA A 351 36.32 -7.28 -1.78
C ALA A 351 35.68 -5.90 -2.07
N VAL A 352 34.78 -5.81 -3.05
CA VAL A 352 34.07 -4.57 -3.40
C VAL A 352 32.81 -4.41 -2.56
N VAL A 353 32.10 -5.50 -2.27
CA VAL A 353 30.99 -5.52 -1.30
C VAL A 353 31.47 -5.02 0.07
N GLU A 354 32.62 -5.51 0.56
CA GLU A 354 33.20 -5.04 1.83
C GLU A 354 33.59 -3.54 1.81
N LYS A 355 34.08 -3.04 0.66
CA LYS A 355 34.39 -1.61 0.50
C LYS A 355 33.14 -0.74 0.47
N VAL A 356 32.07 -1.21 -0.19
CA VAL A 356 30.78 -0.52 -0.26
C VAL A 356 30.10 -0.53 1.11
N GLU A 357 30.15 -1.64 1.85
CA GLU A 357 29.68 -1.74 3.23
C GLU A 357 30.44 -0.78 4.16
N ARG A 358 31.78 -0.77 4.11
CA ARG A 358 32.59 0.16 4.90
C ARG A 358 32.36 1.63 4.52
N ALA A 359 32.06 1.91 3.25
CA ALA A 359 31.71 3.26 2.79
C ALA A 359 30.31 3.68 3.28
N ALA A 360 29.34 2.76 3.25
CA ALA A 360 28.00 2.97 3.78
C ALA A 360 28.02 3.20 5.30
N GLU A 361 28.79 2.42 6.06
CA GLU A 361 28.97 2.62 7.51
C GLU A 361 29.60 3.99 7.83
N ARG A 362 30.61 4.41 7.05
CA ARG A 362 31.22 5.74 7.20
C ARG A 362 30.24 6.87 6.89
N ALA A 363 29.43 6.72 5.85
CA ALA A 363 28.39 7.68 5.49
C ALA A 363 27.32 7.78 6.60
N GLN A 364 26.89 6.64 7.15
CA GLN A 364 25.94 6.59 8.26
C GLN A 364 26.48 7.28 9.52
N ARG A 365 27.72 6.97 9.92
CA ARG A 365 28.37 7.64 11.07
C ARG A 365 28.53 9.14 10.88
N LYS A 366 28.79 9.59 9.65
CA LYS A 366 28.89 11.02 9.33
C LYS A 366 27.52 11.71 9.44
N ALA A 367 26.46 11.08 8.94
CA ALA A 367 25.10 11.59 9.05
C ALA A 367 24.60 11.64 10.50
N GLU A 368 24.90 10.61 11.31
CA GLU A 368 24.57 10.58 12.74
C GLU A 368 25.31 11.69 13.52
N ALA A 369 26.59 11.92 13.23
CA ALA A 369 27.37 13.00 13.85
C ALA A 369 26.86 14.40 13.45
N GLU A 370 26.42 14.60 12.21
CA GLU A 370 25.80 15.85 11.76
C GLU A 370 24.43 16.07 12.40
N ALA A 371 23.61 15.01 12.53
CA ALA A 371 22.33 15.06 13.23
C ALA A 371 22.50 15.38 14.72
N GLU A 372 23.51 14.81 15.38
CA GLU A 372 23.81 15.11 16.79
C GLU A 372 24.27 16.56 16.98
N LYS A 373 25.13 17.08 16.09
CA LYS A 373 25.53 18.50 16.09
C LYS A 373 24.33 19.42 15.87
N ALA A 374 23.42 19.08 14.95
CA ALA A 374 22.21 19.84 14.71
C ALA A 374 21.29 19.84 15.95
N ARG A 375 21.14 18.70 16.62
CA ARG A 375 20.35 18.57 17.85
C ARG A 375 20.92 19.42 18.99
N LYS A 376 22.23 19.33 19.25
CA LYS A 376 22.92 20.15 20.27
C LYS A 376 22.78 21.65 19.98
N LYS A 377 22.85 22.07 18.72
CA LYS A 377 22.64 23.47 18.31
C LYS A 377 21.20 23.93 18.54
N ALA A 378 20.21 23.08 18.23
CA ALA A 378 18.80 23.38 18.47
C ALA A 378 18.50 23.51 19.98
N GLU A 379 19.05 22.61 20.80
CA GLU A 379 18.92 22.63 22.26
C GLU A 379 19.52 23.89 22.89
N ALA A 380 20.74 24.27 22.48
CA ALA A 380 21.36 25.52 22.93
C ALA A 380 20.56 26.77 22.52
N ASN A 381 19.92 26.76 21.35
CA ASN A 381 19.09 27.87 20.90
C ASN A 381 17.76 27.95 21.66
N ALA A 382 17.16 26.80 21.96
CA ALA A 382 15.97 26.70 22.82
C ALA A 382 16.27 27.21 24.25
N GLU A 383 17.43 26.86 24.82
CA GLU A 383 17.84 27.33 26.15
C GLU A 383 18.06 28.85 26.19
N ARG A 384 18.72 29.42 25.16
CA ARG A 384 18.87 30.88 25.03
C ARG A 384 17.52 31.59 24.94
N THR A 385 16.58 31.02 24.17
CA THR A 385 15.24 31.57 24.03
C THR A 385 14.49 31.54 25.36
N ARG A 386 14.59 30.43 26.10
CA ARG A 386 13.99 30.28 27.43
C ARG A 386 14.53 31.31 28.43
N LYS A 387 15.84 31.50 28.50
CA LYS A 387 16.49 32.51 29.38
C LYS A 387 16.05 33.93 29.04
N LYS A 388 15.85 34.24 27.75
CA LYS A 388 15.37 35.56 27.31
C LYS A 388 13.94 35.81 27.76
N VAL A 389 13.05 34.83 27.58
CA VAL A 389 11.64 34.92 28.03
C VAL A 389 11.56 35.06 29.55
N GLU A 390 12.39 34.33 30.30
CA GLU A 390 12.44 34.40 31.76
C GLU A 390 12.89 35.78 32.26
N MET A 391 13.95 36.35 31.66
CA MET A 391 14.42 37.70 31.99
C MET A 391 13.38 38.78 31.66
N GLU A 392 12.67 38.65 30.54
CA GLU A 392 11.58 39.58 30.19
C GLU A 392 10.40 39.46 31.15
N ALA A 393 10.05 38.25 31.57
CA ALA A 393 9.01 38.01 32.57
C ALA A 393 9.39 38.59 33.95
N GLU A 394 10.65 38.47 34.38
CA GLU A 394 11.13 39.06 35.64
C GLU A 394 11.09 40.60 35.61
N LYS A 395 11.52 41.21 34.49
CA LYS A 395 11.42 42.67 34.29
C LYS A 395 9.97 43.15 34.34
N ALA A 396 9.05 42.41 33.72
CA ALA A 396 7.62 42.72 33.76
C ALA A 396 7.07 42.64 35.20
N ARG A 397 7.45 41.61 35.96
CA ARG A 397 7.05 41.46 37.38
C ARG A 397 7.52 42.63 38.24
N LYS A 398 8.79 43.02 38.15
CA LYS A 398 9.35 44.16 38.91
C LYS A 398 8.67 45.49 38.55
N LYS A 399 8.28 45.67 37.28
CA LYS A 399 7.54 46.86 36.85
C LYS A 399 6.15 46.94 37.51
N VAL A 400 5.41 45.81 37.51
CA VAL A 400 4.09 45.73 38.14
C VAL A 400 4.19 45.97 39.65
N GLU A 401 5.21 45.40 40.31
CA GLU A 401 5.44 45.59 41.74
C GLU A 401 5.73 47.06 42.10
N MET A 402 6.58 47.74 41.33
CA MET A 402 6.86 49.17 41.52
C MET A 402 5.62 50.04 41.30
N GLU A 403 4.80 49.73 40.29
CA GLU A 403 3.55 50.44 40.03
C GLU A 403 2.53 50.22 41.17
N ALA A 404 2.44 49.01 41.72
CA ALA A 404 1.61 48.70 42.87
C ALA A 404 2.06 49.44 44.14
N GLU A 405 3.37 49.52 44.40
CA GLU A 405 3.91 50.26 45.55
C GLU A 405 3.61 51.76 45.46
N LYS A 406 3.77 52.35 44.26
CA LYS A 406 3.40 53.76 44.01
C LYS A 406 1.91 54.00 44.23
N ALA A 407 1.05 53.09 43.76
CA ALA A 407 -0.39 53.19 43.98
C ALA A 407 -0.74 53.11 45.48
N ARG A 408 -0.08 52.22 46.23
CA ARG A 408 -0.26 52.09 47.68
C ARG A 408 0.14 53.34 48.44
N LYS A 409 1.33 53.92 48.17
CA LYS A 409 1.77 55.18 48.82
C LYS A 409 0.82 56.34 48.53
N LYS A 410 0.29 56.41 47.30
CA LYS A 410 -0.72 57.40 46.93
C LYS A 410 -2.01 57.23 47.74
N ALA A 411 -2.49 55.99 47.87
CA ALA A 411 -3.68 55.69 48.68
C ALA A 411 -3.48 56.02 50.16
N GLU A 412 -2.32 55.69 50.74
CA GLU A 412 -1.97 56.02 52.13
C GLU A 412 -1.97 57.55 52.37
N MET A 413 -1.40 58.34 51.47
CA MET A 413 -1.46 59.81 51.57
C MET A 413 -2.89 60.36 51.49
N GLU A 414 -3.75 59.80 50.63
CA GLU A 414 -5.14 60.24 50.52
C GLU A 414 -5.95 59.88 51.77
N VAL A 415 -5.70 58.70 52.36
CA VAL A 415 -6.30 58.30 53.65
C VAL A 415 -5.85 59.23 54.78
N GLU A 416 -4.57 59.60 54.84
CA GLU A 416 -4.08 60.51 55.87
C GLU A 416 -4.64 61.93 55.73
N LYS A 417 -4.77 62.44 54.50
CA LYS A 417 -5.48 63.70 54.24
C LYS A 417 -6.93 63.64 54.69
N ALA A 418 -7.64 62.55 54.38
CA ALA A 418 -9.01 62.35 54.81
C ALA A 418 -9.12 62.31 56.33
N ARG A 419 -8.20 61.63 57.02
CA ARG A 419 -8.14 61.59 58.48
C ARG A 419 -7.94 62.98 59.10
N LYS A 420 -6.97 63.76 58.61
CA LYS A 420 -6.72 65.13 59.08
C LYS A 420 -7.93 66.04 58.86
N LYS A 421 -8.67 65.83 57.78
CA LYS A 421 -9.93 66.54 57.52
C LYS A 421 -11.02 66.16 58.54
N VAL A 422 -11.17 64.88 58.85
CA VAL A 422 -12.12 64.41 59.88
C VAL A 422 -11.74 64.97 61.26
N GLU A 423 -10.48 64.91 61.67
CA GLU A 423 -10.01 65.51 62.93
C GLU A 423 -10.27 67.03 62.98
N ALA A 424 -10.06 67.74 61.86
CA ALA A 424 -10.36 69.17 61.77
C ALA A 424 -11.87 69.48 61.84
N ASP A 425 -12.70 68.67 61.18
CA ASP A 425 -14.16 68.79 61.21
C ASP A 425 -14.71 68.44 62.62
N GLU A 426 -14.13 67.46 63.31
CA GLU A 426 -14.48 67.06 64.68
C GLU A 426 -14.08 68.14 65.70
N ALA A 427 -12.87 68.71 65.57
CA ALA A 427 -12.43 69.86 66.38
C ALA A 427 -13.24 71.14 66.09
N ARG A 428 -13.81 71.26 64.89
CA ARG A 428 -14.76 72.34 64.56
C ARG A 428 -16.12 72.09 65.23
N MET A 429 -16.64 70.86 65.20
CA MET A 429 -17.88 70.53 65.91
C MET A 429 -17.77 70.65 67.42
N GLN A 430 -16.62 70.30 68.01
CA GLN A 430 -16.38 70.49 69.45
C GLN A 430 -16.40 71.97 69.83
N ARG A 431 -15.73 72.85 69.06
CA ARG A 431 -15.81 74.30 69.24
C ARG A 431 -17.22 74.85 69.07
N ASP A 432 -17.93 74.42 68.02
CA ASP A 432 -19.31 74.84 67.77
C ASP A 432 -20.25 74.37 68.90
N SER A 433 -19.96 73.22 69.55
CA SER A 433 -20.72 72.72 70.71
C SER A 433 -20.36 73.41 72.03
N GLU A 434 -19.10 73.78 72.25
CA GLU A 434 -18.67 74.61 73.39
C GLU A 434 -19.25 76.02 73.31
N GLU A 435 -19.33 76.61 72.10
CA GLU A 435 -20.06 77.86 71.85
C GLU A 435 -21.57 77.72 72.06
N ALA A 436 -22.18 76.58 71.69
CA ALA A 436 -23.61 76.33 71.94
C ALA A 436 -23.93 76.15 73.43
N VAL A 437 -23.05 75.53 74.22
CA VAL A 437 -23.20 75.42 75.69
C VAL A 437 -23.06 76.79 76.39
N CYS A 438 -22.29 77.72 75.81
CA CYS A 438 -22.28 79.12 76.25
C CYS A 438 -23.52 79.93 75.81
N ALA A 439 -24.26 79.47 74.80
CA ALA A 439 -25.43 80.17 74.25
C ALA A 439 -26.79 79.71 74.83
N GLU A 440 -26.88 78.58 75.53
CA GLU A 440 -28.09 78.16 76.28
C GLU A 440 -28.24 78.82 77.67
N GLY A 441 -27.57 79.96 77.89
CA GLY A 441 -27.71 80.79 79.08
C GLY A 441 -28.58 82.05 78.92
N ALA A 442 -29.09 82.36 77.72
CA ALA A 442 -29.95 83.53 77.54
C ALA A 442 -30.82 83.45 76.28
N GLY A 443 -32.15 83.45 76.47
CA GLY A 443 -33.06 83.89 75.42
C GLY A 443 -34.48 83.35 75.49
N ASP A 444 -35.31 83.93 76.35
CA ASP A 444 -36.77 83.82 76.28
C ASP A 444 -37.32 84.61 75.08
N HIS A 445 -38.30 83.98 74.40
CA HIS A 445 -39.35 84.50 73.50
C HIS A 445 -39.15 85.72 72.57
N VAL A 446 -39.43 85.54 71.27
CA VAL A 446 -40.63 86.11 70.56
C VAL A 446 -40.78 85.54 69.14
N SER A 447 -42.05 85.33 68.78
CA SER A 447 -42.70 84.82 67.57
C SER A 447 -42.54 85.58 66.23
N LYS A 448 -42.52 84.87 65.08
CA LYS A 448 -43.58 84.89 64.00
C LYS A 448 -43.18 84.23 62.65
N ALA A 449 -44.14 83.44 62.13
CA ALA A 449 -44.64 83.35 60.74
C ALA A 449 -43.84 82.70 59.56
N SER A 450 -44.24 81.44 59.26
CA SER A 450 -44.67 80.84 57.96
C SER A 450 -43.97 81.15 56.61
N LYS A 451 -43.48 80.09 55.91
CA LYS A 451 -44.00 79.53 54.62
C LYS A 451 -43.09 78.38 54.05
N PRO A 452 -43.52 77.57 53.06
CA PRO A 452 -43.35 76.10 53.05
C PRO A 452 -42.23 75.50 52.16
N ARG A 453 -41.98 74.19 52.38
CA ARG A 453 -41.14 73.22 51.61
C ARG A 453 -41.42 73.18 50.09
N PRO A 454 -40.48 72.63 49.28
CA PRO A 454 -40.55 71.22 48.85
C PRO A 454 -39.16 70.51 48.85
N ARG A 455 -38.99 69.34 49.48
CA ARG A 455 -39.04 67.95 48.94
C ARG A 455 -37.99 67.56 47.87
N ARG A 456 -37.11 66.64 48.30
CA ARG A 456 -36.57 65.43 47.63
C ARG A 456 -35.77 65.57 46.31
N ARG A 457 -34.55 65.01 46.32
CA ARG A 457 -34.24 63.85 45.46
C ARG A 457 -33.07 63.01 45.98
N VAL A 458 -33.41 61.76 46.31
CA VAL A 458 -32.52 60.61 46.36
C VAL A 458 -32.13 60.26 44.92
N LEU A 459 -30.86 59.94 44.67
CA LEU A 459 -30.48 59.15 43.51
C LEU A 459 -29.26 58.30 43.85
N ALA A 460 -29.51 57.00 43.83
CA ALA A 460 -28.53 55.93 43.81
C ALA A 460 -27.76 55.91 42.47
N LYS A 461 -26.52 55.45 42.52
CA LYS A 461 -25.96 54.46 41.59
C LYS A 461 -24.81 53.73 42.26
#